data_AF-A0A1F6GPK8-F1
#
_entry.id   AF-A0A1F6GPK8-F1
#
_cell.length_a   1.000
_cell.length_b   1.000
_cell.length_c   1.000
_cell.angle_alpha   90.00
_cell.angle_beta   90.00
_cell.angle_gamma   90.00
#
_symmetry.space_group_name_H-M   'P 1'
#
loop_
_entity.id
_entity.type
_entity.pdbx_description
1 polymer ?
#
loop_
_entity_poly.entity_id
_entity_poly.type
_entity_poly.pdbx_seq_one_letter_code
_entity_poly.pdbx_strand_id
1 'polypeptide(L)'
;MPIVHLSLIQGRKQEEKKALLDLVHQALVEAFGIPEHDRTQRITEYPPEDFEFPPGKSAAYLVVEISAFAGRSPEAKGRLYQKIAQGLTSLGQDPQDLMILLNEQPPVNWGLRGGQRGDQIALGFEVKV
;
A
#
# COMPACT_ATOMS: atom_id res chain seq x y z
N MET A 1 3.65 -1.40 -10.59
CA MET A 1 2.18 -1.41 -10.73
C MET A 1 1.51 -2.04 -9.52
N PRO A 2 1.41 -1.29 -8.42
CA PRO A 2 0.65 -1.68 -7.25
C PRO A 2 -0.74 -1.00 -7.26
N ILE A 3 -1.73 -1.72 -6.76
CA ILE A 3 -3.03 -1.16 -6.36
C ILE A 3 -3.06 -1.18 -4.85
N VAL A 4 -3.28 -0.01 -4.24
CA VAL A 4 -3.26 0.16 -2.80
C VAL A 4 -4.67 0.42 -2.28
N HIS A 5 -5.03 -0.25 -1.20
CA HIS A 5 -6.25 0.01 -0.46
C HIS A 5 -5.93 0.18 1.03
N LEU A 6 -6.38 1.27 1.60
CA LEU A 6 -6.27 1.55 3.03
C LEU A 6 -7.65 1.37 3.66
N SER A 7 -7.73 0.54 4.70
CA SER A 7 -8.90 0.41 5.56
C SER A 7 -8.60 1.10 6.89
N LEU A 8 -9.45 2.06 7.27
CA LEU A 8 -9.30 2.85 8.50
C LEU A 8 -10.63 3.11 9.20
N ILE A 9 -10.58 3.43 10.48
CA ILE A 9 -11.74 3.86 11.26
C ILE A 9 -12.06 5.33 10.95
N GLN A 10 -13.34 5.65 10.78
CA GLN A 10 -13.83 7.00 10.50
C GLN A 10 -13.35 8.03 11.54
N GLY A 11 -13.15 9.28 11.08
CA GLY A 11 -12.84 10.42 11.95
C GLY A 11 -11.52 11.14 11.62
N ARG A 12 -10.72 10.60 10.70
CA ARG A 12 -9.49 11.25 10.23
C ARG A 12 -9.79 12.42 9.30
N LYS A 13 -8.99 13.48 9.39
CA LYS A 13 -9.11 14.64 8.50
C LYS A 13 -8.66 14.29 7.08
N GLN A 14 -9.10 15.09 6.11
CA GLN A 14 -8.74 14.85 4.70
C GLN A 14 -7.23 14.95 4.47
N GLU A 15 -6.56 15.86 5.17
CA GLU A 15 -5.11 16.08 5.11
C GLU A 15 -4.35 14.88 5.66
N GLU A 16 -4.82 14.29 6.77
CA GLU A 16 -4.23 13.07 7.35
C GLU A 16 -4.39 11.89 6.40
N LYS A 17 -5.58 11.71 5.82
CA LYS A 17 -5.82 10.69 4.79
C LYS A 17 -4.91 10.85 3.58
N LYS A 18 -4.70 12.08 3.11
CA LYS A 18 -3.77 12.38 2.02
C LYS A 18 -2.33 12.05 2.38
N ALA A 19 -1.90 12.39 3.61
CA ALA A 19 -0.56 12.08 4.11
C ALA A 19 -0.29 10.58 4.16
N LEU A 20 -1.28 9.76 4.58
CA LEU A 20 -1.17 8.30 4.54
C LEU A 20 -0.99 7.76 3.12
N LEU A 21 -1.79 8.27 2.17
CA LEU A 21 -1.70 7.86 0.76
C LEU A 21 -0.34 8.25 0.15
N ASP A 22 0.15 9.45 0.46
CA ASP A 22 1.47 9.93 0.02
C ASP A 22 2.60 9.10 0.60
N LEU A 23 2.53 8.80 1.91
CA LEU A 23 3.48 7.93 2.59
C LEU A 23 3.59 6.56 1.92
N VAL A 24 2.46 5.88 1.70
CA VAL A 24 2.47 4.54 1.09
C VAL A 24 2.98 4.61 -0.36
N HIS A 25 2.64 5.67 -1.10
CA HIS A 25 3.13 5.86 -2.46
C HIS A 25 4.65 6.06 -2.50
N GLN A 26 5.17 6.94 -1.66
CA GLN A 26 6.60 7.22 -1.56
C GLN A 26 7.39 5.96 -1.18
N ALA A 27 6.86 5.17 -0.23
CA ALA A 27 7.47 3.91 0.15
C ALA A 27 7.51 2.89 -1.01
N LEU A 28 6.48 2.86 -1.87
CA LEU A 28 6.47 2.03 -3.08
C LEU A 28 7.48 2.51 -4.12
N VAL A 29 7.60 3.82 -4.35
CA VAL A 29 8.61 4.37 -5.25
C VAL A 29 10.00 3.99 -4.79
N GLU A 30 10.32 4.21 -3.51
CA GLU A 30 11.65 3.92 -2.95
C GLU A 30 11.97 2.42 -2.88
N ALA A 31 11.02 1.59 -2.45
CA ALA A 31 11.28 0.17 -2.22
C ALA A 31 11.13 -0.68 -3.48
N PHE A 32 10.13 -0.38 -4.31
CA PHE A 32 9.76 -1.18 -5.49
C PHE A 32 10.20 -0.54 -6.82
N GLY A 33 10.76 0.68 -6.80
CA GLY A 33 11.24 1.36 -8.00
C GLY A 33 10.14 1.66 -9.00
N ILE A 34 8.89 1.82 -8.54
CA ILE A 34 7.78 2.16 -9.43
C ILE A 34 7.91 3.62 -9.88
N PRO A 35 7.39 3.99 -11.06
CA PRO A 35 7.34 5.39 -11.47
C PRO A 35 6.47 6.23 -10.53
N GLU A 36 6.83 7.50 -10.33
CA GLU A 36 6.08 8.46 -9.50
C GLU A 36 4.59 8.59 -9.87
N HIS A 37 4.26 8.40 -11.15
CA HIS A 37 2.90 8.49 -11.65
C HIS A 37 2.11 7.17 -11.56
N ASP A 38 2.74 6.04 -11.20
CA ASP A 38 2.10 4.72 -11.08
C ASP A 38 1.32 4.63 -9.76
N ARG A 39 0.23 5.42 -9.68
CA ARG A 39 -0.48 5.68 -8.43
C ARG A 39 -1.96 5.31 -8.55
N THR A 40 -2.31 4.12 -8.07
CA THR A 40 -3.70 3.67 -7.93
C THR A 40 -3.97 3.34 -6.46
N GLN A 41 -4.65 4.24 -5.75
CA GLN A 41 -4.87 4.11 -4.30
C GLN A 41 -6.30 4.50 -3.92
N ARG A 42 -6.86 3.85 -2.91
CA ARG A 42 -8.20 4.13 -2.38
C ARG A 42 -8.24 3.95 -0.86
N ILE A 43 -9.18 4.61 -0.21
CA ILE A 43 -9.46 4.47 1.22
C ILE A 43 -10.90 3.98 1.38
N THR A 44 -11.11 3.06 2.32
CA THR A 44 -12.43 2.78 2.90
C THR A 44 -12.39 3.16 4.37
N GLU A 45 -13.38 3.95 4.80
CA GLU A 45 -13.55 4.34 6.19
C GLU A 45 -14.73 3.59 6.79
N TYR A 46 -14.50 2.87 7.89
CA TYR A 46 -15.54 2.11 8.58
C TYR A 46 -15.97 2.82 9.85
N PRO A 47 -17.26 2.77 10.22
CA PRO A 47 -17.70 3.13 11.55
C PRO A 47 -16.92 2.33 12.61
N PRO A 48 -16.63 2.89 13.80
CA PRO A 48 -15.91 2.19 14.87
C PRO A 48 -16.52 0.83 15.25
N GLU A 49 -17.84 0.69 15.15
CA GLU A 49 -18.59 -0.54 15.44
C GLU A 49 -18.38 -1.66 14.40
N ASP A 50 -17.95 -1.32 13.19
CA ASP A 50 -17.76 -2.26 12.07
C ASP A 50 -16.29 -2.63 11.83
N PHE A 51 -15.37 -2.16 12.68
CA PHE A 51 -13.94 -2.37 12.54
C PHE A 51 -13.34 -2.98 13.81
N GLU A 52 -13.26 -4.30 13.86
CA GLU A 52 -12.53 -5.02 14.91
C GLU A 52 -11.03 -5.08 14.62
N PHE A 53 -10.21 -4.93 15.67
CA PHE A 53 -8.76 -5.03 15.59
C PHE A 53 -8.19 -5.73 16.83
N PRO A 54 -6.96 -6.31 16.75
CA PRO A 54 -6.38 -7.07 17.86
C PRO A 54 -6.24 -6.26 19.16
N PRO A 55 -6.23 -6.90 20.34
CA PRO A 55 -5.96 -6.22 21.60
C PRO A 55 -4.62 -5.47 21.59
N GLY A 56 -4.57 -4.31 22.24
CA GLY A 56 -3.37 -3.47 22.33
C GLY A 56 -3.13 -2.54 21.13
N LYS A 57 -4.08 -2.47 20.19
CA LYS A 57 -4.13 -1.45 19.13
C LYS A 57 -5.06 -0.31 19.51
N SER A 58 -4.94 0.83 18.84
CA SER A 58 -5.77 2.01 19.07
C SER A 58 -6.77 2.26 17.93
N ALA A 59 -7.62 3.29 18.08
CA ALA A 59 -8.50 3.76 17.00
C ALA A 59 -7.73 4.30 15.77
N ALA A 60 -6.40 4.45 15.87
CA ALA A 60 -5.52 4.74 14.74
C ALA A 60 -5.10 3.50 13.95
N TYR A 61 -5.65 2.31 14.25
CA TYR A 61 -5.36 1.09 13.49
C TYR A 61 -5.58 1.29 11.98
N LEU A 62 -4.59 0.87 11.21
CA LEU A 62 -4.52 1.05 9.76
C LEU A 62 -4.14 -0.27 9.11
N VAL A 63 -5.00 -0.72 8.20
CA VAL A 63 -4.70 -1.89 7.35
C VAL A 63 -4.38 -1.39 5.95
N VAL A 64 -3.19 -1.71 5.47
CA VAL A 64 -2.71 -1.38 4.12
C VAL A 64 -2.64 -2.65 3.29
N GLU A 65 -3.54 -2.77 2.33
CA GLU A 65 -3.54 -3.87 1.37
C GLU A 65 -2.90 -3.41 0.05
N ILE A 66 -1.93 -4.18 -0.43
CA ILE A 66 -1.19 -3.87 -1.65
C ILE A 66 -1.31 -5.06 -2.59
N SER A 67 -2.01 -4.89 -3.71
CA SER A 67 -2.01 -5.87 -4.79
C SER A 67 -0.97 -5.47 -5.83
N ALA A 68 -0.05 -6.36 -6.17
CA ALA A 68 1.03 -6.05 -7.11
C ALA A 68 1.43 -7.27 -7.95
N PHE A 69 2.17 -7.02 -9.04
CA PHE A 69 2.84 -8.10 -9.76
C PHE A 69 3.86 -8.82 -8.87
N ALA A 70 3.78 -10.14 -8.88
CA ALA A 70 4.74 -11.02 -8.24
C ALA A 70 6.15 -10.80 -8.80
N GLY A 71 7.15 -10.92 -7.93
CA GLY A 71 8.56 -10.98 -8.33
C GLY A 71 9.49 -10.05 -7.59
N ARG A 72 9.00 -9.23 -6.65
CA ARG A 72 9.88 -8.40 -5.81
C ARG A 72 10.68 -9.30 -4.88
N SER A 73 11.94 -8.95 -4.66
CA SER A 73 12.78 -9.68 -3.71
C SER A 73 12.22 -9.59 -2.28
N PRO A 74 12.49 -10.57 -1.40
CA PRO A 74 12.19 -10.46 0.02
C PRO A 74 12.76 -9.18 0.64
N GLU A 75 13.95 -8.75 0.22
CA GLU A 75 14.61 -7.54 0.69
C GLU A 75 13.83 -6.28 0.30
N ALA A 76 13.38 -6.17 -0.96
CA ALA A 76 12.55 -5.05 -1.41
C ALA A 76 11.21 -4.99 -0.66
N LYS A 77 10.58 -6.13 -0.39
CA LYS A 77 9.36 -6.22 0.43
C LYS A 77 9.61 -5.76 1.87
N GLY A 78 10.71 -6.21 2.48
CA GLY A 78 11.13 -5.76 3.81
C GLY A 78 11.35 -4.25 3.86
N ARG A 79 12.04 -3.67 2.86
CA ARG A 79 12.22 -2.22 2.75
C ARG A 79 10.88 -1.48 2.66
N LEU A 80 9.93 -1.97 1.86
CA LEU A 80 8.60 -1.38 1.74
C LEU A 80 7.91 -1.30 3.12
N TYR A 81 7.90 -2.41 3.86
CA TYR A 81 7.24 -2.47 5.17
C TYR A 81 7.89 -1.53 6.18
N GLN A 82 9.23 -1.52 6.23
CA GLN A 82 9.97 -0.63 7.12
C GLN A 82 9.73 0.84 6.79
N LYS A 83 9.69 1.21 5.50
CA LYS A 83 9.47 2.60 5.06
C LYS A 83 8.08 3.11 5.43
N ILE A 84 7.04 2.30 5.24
CA ILE A 84 5.68 2.68 5.65
C ILE A 84 5.61 2.85 7.18
N ALA A 85 6.16 1.89 7.94
CA ALA A 85 6.17 1.96 9.40
C ALA A 85 6.93 3.20 9.91
N GLN A 86 8.12 3.48 9.38
CA GLN A 86 8.93 4.65 9.75
C GLN A 86 8.20 5.97 9.44
N GLY A 87 7.58 6.07 8.27
CA GLY A 87 6.87 7.30 7.92
C GLY A 87 5.57 7.48 8.70
N LEU A 88 4.92 6.43 9.20
CA LEU A 88 3.82 6.58 10.18
C LEU A 88 4.31 7.24 11.46
N THR A 89 5.46 6.83 11.98
CA THR A 89 6.10 7.49 13.13
C THR A 89 6.33 8.97 12.86
N SER A 90 6.78 9.34 11.65
CA SER A 90 6.94 10.74 11.25
C SER A 90 5.62 11.52 11.15
N LEU A 91 4.49 10.84 10.94
CA LEU A 91 3.15 11.42 11.02
C LEU A 91 2.58 11.42 12.45
N GLY A 92 3.38 11.05 13.45
CA GLY A 92 2.96 10.99 14.86
C GLY A 92 2.04 9.83 15.20
N GLN A 93 1.98 8.78 14.35
CA GLN A 93 1.20 7.57 14.58
C GLN A 93 2.09 6.45 15.10
N ASP A 94 1.54 5.58 15.95
CA ASP A 94 2.26 4.41 16.44
C ASP A 94 2.40 3.38 15.30
N PRO A 95 3.62 3.00 14.89
CA PRO A 95 3.79 1.94 13.88
C PRO A 95 3.26 0.58 14.34
N GLN A 96 3.00 0.37 15.63
CA GLN A 96 2.31 -0.82 16.11
C GLN A 96 0.85 -0.86 15.64
N ASP A 97 0.22 0.27 15.30
CA ASP A 97 -1.14 0.32 14.77
C ASP A 97 -1.23 0.04 13.26
N LEU A 98 -0.16 -0.50 12.66
CA LEU A 98 -0.11 -0.82 11.23
C LEU A 98 -0.15 -2.33 10.98
N MET A 99 -0.96 -2.74 10.01
CA MET A 99 -0.83 -4.03 9.34
C MET A 99 -0.70 -3.82 7.84
N ILE A 100 0.25 -4.53 7.21
CA ILE A 100 0.43 -4.52 5.74
C ILE A 100 0.18 -5.92 5.21
N LEU A 101 -0.69 -6.05 4.22
CA LEU A 101 -0.90 -7.29 3.47
C LEU A 101 -0.48 -7.08 2.01
N LEU A 102 0.56 -7.79 1.57
CA LEU A 102 1.03 -7.77 0.18
C LEU A 102 0.47 -8.99 -0.58
N ASN A 103 -0.44 -8.73 -1.50
CA ASN A 103 -1.03 -9.71 -2.41
C ASN A 103 -0.29 -9.69 -3.76
N GLU A 104 0.55 -10.70 -4.00
CA GLU A 104 1.28 -10.83 -5.26
C GLU A 104 0.51 -11.70 -6.26
N GLN A 105 0.46 -11.25 -7.50
CA GLN A 105 -0.21 -11.95 -8.59
C GLN A 105 0.71 -12.08 -9.80
N PRO A 106 0.71 -13.22 -10.52
CA PRO A 106 1.33 -13.29 -11.83
C PRO A 106 0.82 -12.16 -12.75
N PRO A 107 1.68 -11.53 -13.57
CA PRO A 107 1.23 -10.47 -14.49
C PRO A 107 0.12 -10.92 -15.46
N VAL A 108 0.06 -12.23 -15.75
CA VAL A 108 -0.97 -12.83 -16.60
C VAL A 108 -2.40 -12.68 -16.05
N ASN A 109 -2.55 -12.45 -14.75
CA ASN A 109 -3.86 -12.30 -14.10
C ASN A 109 -4.43 -10.88 -14.19
N TRP A 110 -3.70 -9.93 -14.79
CA TRP A 110 -4.10 -8.53 -14.83
C TRP A 110 -4.49 -8.14 -16.26
N GLY A 111 -5.69 -7.55 -16.39
CA GLY A 111 -6.16 -6.90 -17.61
C GLY A 111 -5.88 -5.40 -17.53
N LEU A 112 -5.13 -4.87 -18.49
CA LEU A 112 -4.61 -3.51 -18.49
C LEU A 112 -4.77 -2.88 -19.88
N ARG A 113 -4.72 -1.53 -19.96
CA ARG A 113 -4.64 -0.78 -21.23
C ARG A 113 -5.59 -1.29 -22.32
N GLY A 114 -6.88 -1.45 -21.99
CA GLY A 114 -7.89 -1.94 -22.93
C GLY A 114 -7.98 -3.46 -23.05
N GLY A 115 -7.67 -4.21 -21.98
CA GLY A 115 -7.85 -5.67 -21.93
C GLY A 115 -6.61 -6.50 -22.30
N GLN A 116 -5.45 -5.86 -22.41
CA GLN A 116 -4.18 -6.54 -22.62
C GLN A 116 -3.71 -7.23 -21.34
N ARG A 117 -3.11 -8.41 -21.49
CA ARG A 117 -2.59 -9.17 -20.37
C ARG A 117 -1.29 -8.52 -19.85
N GLY A 118 -1.09 -8.47 -18.55
CA GLY A 118 -0.01 -7.67 -17.95
C GLY A 118 1.42 -8.07 -18.36
N ASP A 119 1.65 -9.32 -18.73
CA ASP A 119 2.92 -9.83 -19.30
C ASP A 119 3.15 -9.41 -20.76
N GLN A 120 2.14 -8.91 -21.46
CA GLN A 120 2.23 -8.43 -22.85
C GLN A 120 2.59 -6.94 -22.94
N ILE A 121 2.66 -6.25 -21.80
CA ILE A 121 2.85 -4.81 -21.73
C ILE A 121 4.29 -4.48 -21.34
N ALA A 122 4.91 -3.57 -22.09
CA ALA A 122 6.13 -2.90 -21.65
C ALA A 122 5.81 -1.95 -20.49
N LEU A 123 6.28 -2.30 -19.29
CA LEU A 123 6.01 -1.56 -18.06
C LEU A 123 6.84 -0.27 -17.93
N GLY A 124 8.01 -0.23 -18.55
CA GLY A 124 8.93 0.91 -18.45
C GLY A 124 9.72 0.98 -17.13
N PHE A 125 9.67 -0.06 -16.31
CA PHE A 125 10.46 -0.23 -15.09
C PHE A 125 10.63 -1.72 -14.76
N GLU A 126 11.58 -2.06 -13.88
CA GLU A 126 11.85 -3.44 -13.50
C GLU A 126 10.97 -3.92 -12.34
N VAL A 127 10.48 -5.15 -12.46
CA VAL A 127 9.66 -5.80 -11.43
C VAL A 127 10.53 -6.43 -10.34
N LYS A 128 11.69 -6.96 -10.71
CA LYS A 128 12.64 -7.61 -9.82
C LYS A 128 13.66 -6.58 -9.35
N VAL A 129 13.42 -6.02 -8.16
CA VAL A 129 14.32 -5.12 -7.43
C VAL A 129 14.67 -5.68 -6.06
#